data_AF-A0A851TJQ7-F1
#
_entry.id   AF-A0A851TJQ7-F1
#
_cell.length_a   1.000
_cell.length_b   1.000
_cell.length_c   1.000
_cell.angle_alpha   90.00
_cell.angle_beta   90.00
_cell.angle_gamma   90.00
#
_symmetry.space_group_name_H-M   'P 1'
#
loop_
_entity.id
_entity.type
_entity.pdbx_description
1 polymer ?
#
loop_
_entity_poly.entity_id
_entity_poly.type
_entity_poly.pdbx_seq_one_letter_code
_entity_poly.pdbx_strand_id
1 'polypeptide(L)'
;MVAHSKVSADNAVAADPRCLLDPPAQDCSQARVYHGPRRPSAAQSNTHFRTFRSQADFSSITRASSLLDACGFYWGPLTVSAAHEKLKSEPEGTFLIRDSTQKNCFFAISVKTATGPTSIRINFQTGRFSLDGSKESFDCLFKLLEHYISSPRKVLVTPLRKVRVQPLQELCRKSIVKTFGRENLSRIPLNPVLKDYLKSFPFQI
;
A
#
# COMPACT_ATOMS: atom_id res chain seq x y z
N MET A 1 -49.18 41.62 -4.92
CA MET A 1 -50.26 40.95 -5.67
C MET A 1 -49.97 39.46 -5.55
N VAL A 2 -50.67 38.75 -4.68
CA VAL A 2 -52.01 38.13 -4.90
C VAL A 2 -51.86 36.89 -5.79
N ALA A 3 -52.25 35.74 -5.25
CA ALA A 3 -52.13 34.42 -5.87
C ALA A 3 -53.40 34.02 -6.63
N HIS A 4 -53.33 32.93 -7.40
CA HIS A 4 -54.49 32.11 -7.68
C HIS A 4 -54.16 30.62 -7.62
N SER A 5 -55.01 29.87 -6.92
CA SER A 5 -54.92 28.42 -6.70
C SER A 5 -56.11 27.69 -7.34
N LYS A 6 -55.93 26.42 -7.72
CA LYS A 6 -56.96 25.35 -7.91
C LYS A 6 -56.18 24.02 -8.12
N VAL A 7 -56.44 22.86 -7.48
CA VAL A 7 -57.58 22.28 -6.72
C VAL A 7 -58.79 21.98 -7.63
N SER A 8 -59.37 20.77 -7.73
CA SER A 8 -59.25 19.46 -7.03
C SER A 8 -59.26 18.28 -8.06
N ALA A 9 -58.88 17.02 -7.79
CA ALA A 9 -59.52 15.91 -7.02
C ALA A 9 -60.86 15.40 -7.62
N ASP A 10 -61.37 14.17 -7.41
CA ASP A 10 -60.99 12.99 -6.59
C ASP A 10 -60.85 11.71 -7.50
N ASN A 11 -61.02 10.40 -7.21
CA ASN A 11 -61.45 9.48 -6.10
C ASN A 11 -60.64 8.12 -6.28
N ALA A 12 -60.55 7.09 -5.41
CA ALA A 12 -61.49 6.22 -4.65
C ALA A 12 -62.33 5.24 -5.54
N VAL A 13 -62.68 3.99 -5.21
CA VAL A 13 -62.85 3.14 -3.96
C VAL A 13 -62.32 1.70 -4.31
N ALA A 14 -61.98 0.67 -3.48
CA ALA A 14 -62.35 0.11 -2.14
C ALA A 14 -61.09 -0.45 -1.39
N ALA A 15 -61.06 -1.07 -0.18
CA ALA A 15 -62.01 -1.68 0.79
C ALA A 15 -62.47 -3.15 0.48
N ASP A 16 -62.67 -4.12 1.41
CA ASP A 16 -62.54 -4.16 2.90
C ASP A 16 -62.15 -5.61 3.44
N PRO A 17 -62.53 -6.21 4.63
CA PRO A 17 -61.52 -6.81 5.54
C PRO A 17 -61.88 -8.15 6.29
N ARG A 18 -61.15 -8.46 7.39
CA ARG A 18 -61.48 -9.37 8.56
C ARG A 18 -61.39 -10.91 8.36
N CYS A 19 -61.28 -11.79 9.39
CA CYS A 19 -60.64 -11.84 10.74
C CYS A 19 -60.78 -13.30 11.32
N LEU A 20 -60.34 -13.54 12.58
CA LEU A 20 -60.42 -14.80 13.40
C LEU A 20 -59.38 -15.92 13.10
N LEU A 21 -59.08 -16.89 13.98
CA LEU A 21 -58.87 -16.96 15.46
C LEU A 21 -58.39 -18.40 15.83
N ASP A 22 -57.18 -18.55 16.38
CA ASP A 22 -56.67 -19.56 17.36
C ASP A 22 -56.92 -21.10 17.26
N PRO A 23 -56.19 -21.96 18.05
CA PRO A 23 -55.92 -23.37 17.70
C PRO A 23 -56.51 -24.44 18.68
N PRO A 24 -56.21 -25.73 18.44
CA PRO A 24 -55.84 -26.66 19.53
C PRO A 24 -54.48 -27.38 19.28
N ALA A 25 -54.08 -28.28 20.20
CA ALA A 25 -52.71 -28.82 20.32
C ALA A 25 -52.63 -30.37 20.33
N GLN A 26 -51.45 -30.91 20.73
CA GLN A 26 -51.06 -32.34 20.90
C GLN A 26 -50.61 -33.09 19.63
N ASP A 27 -49.67 -34.06 19.67
CA ASP A 27 -48.50 -34.32 20.54
C ASP A 27 -47.55 -35.34 19.85
N CYS A 28 -46.29 -35.44 20.30
CA CYS A 28 -45.27 -36.49 20.01
C CYS A 28 -44.97 -36.84 18.52
N SER A 29 -43.72 -36.82 18.04
CA SER A 29 -42.57 -37.53 18.63
C SER A 29 -41.21 -37.01 18.11
N GLN A 30 -40.16 -37.23 18.92
CA GLN A 30 -38.73 -37.48 18.62
C GLN A 30 -38.16 -37.06 17.23
N ALA A 31 -36.97 -36.44 17.12
CA ALA A 31 -35.79 -36.58 17.97
C ALA A 31 -34.93 -35.30 18.10
N ARG A 32 -34.16 -35.18 19.19
CA ARG A 32 -33.21 -34.08 19.41
C ARG A 32 -31.89 -34.29 18.67
N VAL A 33 -31.69 -33.56 17.57
CA VAL A 33 -30.34 -33.39 16.97
C VAL A 33 -29.52 -32.47 17.87
N TYR A 34 -28.46 -32.99 18.48
CA TYR A 34 -27.52 -32.17 19.26
C TYR A 34 -26.67 -31.29 18.33
N HIS A 35 -27.10 -30.05 18.11
CA HIS A 35 -26.24 -29.01 17.56
C HIS A 35 -25.22 -28.57 18.61
N GLY A 36 -24.01 -29.12 18.55
CA GLY A 36 -22.88 -28.65 19.33
C GLY A 36 -22.56 -27.17 19.04
N PRO A 37 -21.92 -26.44 19.96
CA PRO A 37 -21.74 -25.00 19.86
C PRO A 37 -20.98 -24.63 18.59
N ARG A 38 -21.65 -23.89 17.70
CA ARG A 38 -21.12 -23.39 16.43
C ARG A 38 -19.91 -22.51 16.70
N ARG A 39 -18.70 -23.05 16.50
CA ARG A 39 -17.44 -22.28 16.58
C ARG A 39 -17.60 -20.97 15.80
N PRO A 40 -17.22 -19.80 16.37
CA PRO A 40 -17.17 -18.58 15.61
C PRO A 40 -16.34 -18.80 14.35
N SER A 41 -16.91 -18.50 13.19
CA SER A 41 -16.15 -18.49 11.94
C SER A 41 -15.06 -17.44 12.08
N ALA A 42 -13.80 -17.87 12.16
CA ALA A 42 -12.66 -16.95 12.19
C ALA A 42 -12.81 -15.96 11.04
N ALA A 43 -12.85 -14.66 11.34
CA ALA A 43 -13.09 -13.62 10.35
C ALA A 43 -12.02 -13.75 9.26
N GLN A 44 -12.44 -14.13 8.06
CA GLN A 44 -11.52 -14.27 6.93
C GLN A 44 -11.02 -12.88 6.57
N SER A 45 -9.81 -12.56 7.03
CA SER A 45 -9.13 -11.33 6.71
C SER A 45 -8.83 -11.33 5.21
N ASN A 46 -9.68 -10.65 4.45
CA ASN A 46 -9.61 -10.51 2.99
C ASN A 46 -8.43 -9.62 2.54
N THR A 47 -7.25 -9.85 3.13
CA THR A 47 -5.99 -9.30 2.63
C THR A 47 -5.64 -10.01 1.33
N HIS A 48 -5.07 -9.28 0.37
CA HIS A 48 -4.57 -9.88 -0.86
C HIS A 48 -3.13 -10.44 -0.72
N PHE A 49 -2.59 -10.44 0.51
CA PHE A 49 -1.27 -10.97 0.84
C PHE A 49 -1.35 -12.44 1.27
N ARG A 50 -0.23 -13.17 1.14
CA ARG A 50 -0.05 -14.48 1.81
C ARG A 50 0.57 -14.25 3.17
N THR A 51 0.29 -15.18 4.09
CA THR A 51 1.07 -15.36 5.31
C THR A 51 2.56 -15.48 4.97
N PHE A 52 3.41 -14.83 5.78
CA PHE A 52 4.86 -14.92 5.64
C PHE A 52 5.34 -16.37 5.79
N ARG A 53 6.32 -16.78 4.96
CA ARG A 53 6.84 -18.15 4.98
C ARG A 53 7.88 -18.37 6.08
N SER A 54 8.44 -17.31 6.63
CA SER A 54 9.44 -17.34 7.70
C SER A 54 9.45 -16.02 8.49
N GLN A 55 10.03 -16.06 9.70
CA GLN A 55 10.27 -14.86 10.51
C GLN A 55 11.27 -13.89 9.82
N ALA A 56 12.17 -14.42 8.97
CA ALA A 56 13.09 -13.62 8.17
C ALA A 56 12.35 -12.84 7.08
N ASP A 57 11.41 -13.48 6.37
CA ASP A 57 10.55 -12.81 5.37
C ASP A 57 9.74 -11.67 6.00
N PHE A 58 9.13 -11.93 7.17
CA PHE A 58 8.41 -10.90 7.93
C PHE A 58 9.33 -9.72 8.29
N SER A 59 10.47 -10.00 8.93
CA SER A 59 11.45 -8.99 9.32
C SER A 59 11.96 -8.15 8.15
N SER A 60 12.16 -8.76 6.97
CA SER A 60 12.58 -8.08 5.74
C SER A 60 11.50 -7.13 5.20
N ILE A 61 10.23 -7.53 5.20
CA ILE A 61 9.12 -6.67 4.77
C ILE A 61 8.84 -5.55 5.80
N THR A 62 8.86 -5.85 7.11
CA THR A 62 8.74 -4.83 8.16
C THR A 62 9.85 -3.78 8.05
N ARG A 63 11.11 -4.20 7.87
CA ARG A 63 12.25 -3.28 7.65
C ARG A 63 12.08 -2.47 6.37
N ALA A 64 11.54 -3.05 5.30
CA ALA A 64 11.26 -2.30 4.07
C ALA A 64 10.16 -1.24 4.28
N SER A 65 9.10 -1.55 5.03
CA SER A 65 8.06 -0.59 5.39
C SER A 65 8.63 0.60 6.18
N SER A 66 9.35 0.35 7.27
CA SER A 66 9.91 1.44 8.10
C SER A 66 10.87 2.36 7.32
N LEU A 67 11.58 1.82 6.33
CA LEU A 67 12.40 2.63 5.42
C LEU A 67 11.56 3.39 4.37
N LEU A 68 10.45 2.81 3.88
CA LEU A 68 9.51 3.51 3.01
C LEU A 68 8.82 4.69 3.72
N ASP A 69 8.39 4.50 4.96
CA ASP A 69 7.81 5.56 5.78
C ASP A 69 8.80 6.74 5.97
N ALA A 70 10.10 6.44 6.10
CA ALA A 70 11.17 7.42 6.22
C ALA A 70 11.69 8.02 4.90
N CYS A 71 11.27 7.53 3.71
CA CYS A 71 11.86 7.97 2.44
C CYS A 71 11.20 9.21 1.81
N GLY A 72 9.99 9.56 2.25
CA GLY A 72 9.22 10.71 1.74
C GLY A 72 8.62 10.56 0.33
N PHE A 73 9.05 9.59 -0.47
CA PHE A 73 8.50 9.26 -1.82
C PHE A 73 7.69 7.97 -1.87
N TYR A 74 7.40 7.38 -0.71
CA TYR A 74 6.38 6.36 -0.53
C TYR A 74 5.01 7.02 -0.32
N TRP A 75 4.04 6.66 -1.14
CA TRP A 75 2.69 7.21 -1.13
C TRP A 75 1.66 6.32 -0.42
N GLY A 76 2.06 5.14 0.07
CA GLY A 76 1.15 4.18 0.72
C GLY A 76 0.04 3.73 -0.24
N PRO A 77 -1.23 3.66 0.20
CA PRO A 77 -2.36 3.12 -0.58
C PRO A 77 -2.84 4.08 -1.66
N LEU A 78 -1.99 4.33 -2.65
CA LEU A 78 -2.27 5.13 -3.84
C LEU A 78 -2.71 4.22 -5.00
N THR A 79 -3.78 4.60 -5.72
CA THR A 79 -4.24 3.82 -6.89
C THR A 79 -3.30 3.99 -8.08
N VAL A 80 -3.34 3.04 -9.03
CA VAL A 80 -2.55 3.11 -10.29
C VAL A 80 -2.81 4.43 -11.03
N SER A 81 -4.10 4.77 -11.22
CA SER A 81 -4.52 6.01 -11.91
C SER A 81 -4.05 7.26 -11.16
N ALA A 82 -4.23 7.33 -9.84
CA ALA A 82 -3.78 8.49 -9.05
C ALA A 82 -2.25 8.65 -9.03
N ALA A 83 -1.49 7.54 -9.14
CA ALA A 83 -0.05 7.58 -9.33
C ALA A 83 0.34 8.04 -10.75
N HIS A 84 -0.41 7.62 -11.77
CA HIS A 84 -0.19 8.01 -13.16
C HIS A 84 -0.45 9.50 -13.39
N GLU A 85 -1.59 10.03 -12.94
CA GLU A 85 -1.87 11.48 -13.06
C GLU A 85 -0.84 12.33 -12.30
N LYS A 86 -0.36 11.89 -11.13
CA LYS A 86 0.74 12.56 -10.39
C LYS A 86 2.09 12.57 -11.13
N LEU A 87 2.32 11.62 -12.04
CA LEU A 87 3.56 11.50 -12.82
C LEU A 87 3.43 12.07 -14.24
N LYS A 88 2.21 12.37 -14.70
CA LYS A 88 1.87 12.79 -16.06
C LYS A 88 2.65 14.02 -16.51
N SER A 89 2.74 15.02 -15.64
CA SER A 89 3.46 16.29 -15.83
C SER A 89 4.92 16.29 -15.35
N GLU A 90 5.42 15.19 -14.79
CA GLU A 90 6.79 15.11 -14.29
C GLU A 90 7.79 14.77 -15.41
N PRO A 91 9.09 15.05 -15.23
CA PRO A 91 10.15 14.61 -16.14
C PRO A 91 10.27 13.09 -16.26
N GLU A 92 10.82 12.60 -17.37
CA GLU A 92 11.15 11.18 -17.54
C GLU A 92 12.11 10.67 -16.45
N GLY A 93 11.92 9.42 -16.02
CA GLY A 93 12.63 8.81 -14.90
C GLY A 93 12.13 9.29 -13.53
N THR A 94 11.14 10.18 -13.46
CA THR A 94 10.48 10.52 -12.19
C THR A 94 9.63 9.35 -11.73
N PHE A 95 9.77 8.92 -10.47
CA PHE A 95 9.10 7.73 -9.94
C PHE A 95 8.57 7.93 -8.51
N LEU A 96 7.62 7.10 -8.11
CA LEU A 96 7.13 6.99 -6.74
C LEU A 96 6.97 5.52 -6.33
N ILE A 97 7.02 5.24 -5.03
CA ILE A 97 6.64 3.94 -4.48
C ILE A 97 5.24 4.04 -3.87
N ARG A 98 4.45 2.99 -4.02
CA ARG A 98 3.10 2.87 -3.46
C ARG A 98 2.81 1.41 -3.14
N ASP A 99 1.70 1.17 -2.46
CA ASP A 99 1.17 -0.17 -2.27
C ASP A 99 0.75 -0.77 -3.61
N SER A 100 0.91 -2.08 -3.71
CA SER A 100 0.30 -2.84 -4.80
C SER A 100 -1.15 -3.19 -4.44
N THR A 101 -2.01 -3.25 -5.45
CA THR A 101 -3.37 -3.80 -5.33
C THR A 101 -3.43 -5.26 -5.83
N GLN A 102 -2.29 -5.82 -6.23
CA GLN A 102 -2.18 -7.13 -6.88
C GLN A 102 -1.84 -8.22 -5.87
N LYS A 103 -2.56 -9.35 -5.94
CA LYS A 103 -2.40 -10.49 -5.02
C LYS A 103 -0.92 -10.90 -4.89
N ASN A 104 -0.47 -11.07 -3.65
CA ASN A 104 0.88 -11.52 -3.27
C ASN A 104 2.04 -10.54 -3.55
N CYS A 105 1.75 -9.28 -3.87
CA CYS A 105 2.75 -8.23 -4.08
C CYS A 105 2.52 -7.10 -3.07
N PHE A 106 3.55 -6.69 -2.33
CA PHE A 106 3.40 -5.63 -1.31
C PHE A 106 3.44 -4.23 -1.91
N PHE A 107 4.44 -3.97 -2.78
CA PHE A 107 4.75 -2.63 -3.26
C PHE A 107 4.83 -2.59 -4.79
N ALA A 108 4.59 -1.43 -5.37
CA ALA A 108 4.78 -1.15 -6.79
C ALA A 108 5.54 0.17 -6.97
N ILE A 109 6.44 0.20 -7.96
CA ILE A 109 6.98 1.45 -8.49
C ILE A 109 5.99 1.98 -9.53
N SER A 110 5.72 3.27 -9.53
CA SER A 110 5.13 3.96 -10.68
C SER A 110 6.14 4.97 -11.20
N VAL A 111 6.36 5.02 -12.52
CA VAL A 111 7.44 5.81 -13.13
C VAL A 111 6.98 6.42 -14.46
N LYS A 112 7.40 7.65 -14.73
CA LYS A 112 7.23 8.34 -16.02
C LYS A 112 8.32 7.86 -17.00
N THR A 113 7.93 7.27 -18.11
CA THR A 113 8.77 7.03 -19.30
C THR A 113 8.40 8.02 -20.42
N ALA A 114 9.14 8.00 -21.51
CA ALA A 114 8.84 8.72 -22.75
C ALA A 114 7.43 8.42 -23.30
N THR A 115 6.94 7.19 -23.12
CA THR A 115 5.59 6.78 -23.54
C THR A 115 4.49 7.10 -22.52
N GLY A 116 4.85 7.56 -21.31
CA GLY A 116 3.92 7.98 -20.26
C GLY A 116 4.16 7.33 -18.91
N PRO A 117 3.28 7.55 -17.92
CA PRO A 117 3.34 6.86 -16.63
C PRO A 117 3.07 5.34 -16.78
N THR A 118 3.92 4.52 -16.19
CA THR A 118 3.74 3.06 -16.09
C THR A 118 3.84 2.58 -14.64
N SER A 119 3.62 1.29 -14.38
CA SER A 119 3.74 0.68 -13.06
C SER A 119 4.40 -0.69 -13.13
N ILE A 120 5.40 -0.90 -12.28
CA ILE A 120 6.18 -2.15 -12.18
C ILE A 120 5.97 -2.72 -10.78
N ARG A 121 5.59 -4.00 -10.70
CA ARG A 121 5.43 -4.70 -9.40
C ARG A 121 6.80 -4.95 -8.77
N ILE A 122 6.86 -4.86 -7.44
CA ILE A 122 8.02 -5.32 -6.67
C ILE A 122 7.66 -6.69 -6.09
N ASN A 123 8.31 -7.71 -6.62
CA ASN A 123 8.15 -9.08 -6.18
C ASN A 123 9.03 -9.31 -4.94
N PHE A 124 8.55 -10.14 -4.01
CA PHE A 124 9.32 -10.54 -2.83
C PHE A 124 9.26 -12.06 -2.65
N GLN A 125 10.42 -12.71 -2.61
CA GLN A 125 10.55 -14.16 -2.52
C GLN A 125 11.84 -14.53 -1.80
N THR A 126 11.75 -15.45 -0.82
CA THR A 126 12.90 -16.02 -0.09
C THR A 126 13.87 -14.94 0.42
N GLY A 127 13.37 -13.98 1.20
CA GLY A 127 14.17 -12.88 1.74
C GLY A 127 14.64 -11.81 0.74
N ARG A 128 14.27 -11.87 -0.55
CA ARG A 128 14.78 -10.96 -1.60
C ARG A 128 13.68 -10.23 -2.37
N PHE A 129 13.96 -8.98 -2.73
CA PHE A 129 13.14 -8.11 -3.58
C PHE A 129 13.65 -8.15 -5.04
N SER A 130 12.75 -8.18 -6.01
CA SER A 130 13.07 -8.00 -7.45
C SER A 130 11.99 -7.17 -8.15
N LEU A 131 12.32 -6.59 -9.31
CA LEU A 131 11.31 -6.03 -10.20
C LEU A 131 10.67 -7.11 -11.05
N ASP A 132 9.40 -6.89 -11.40
CA ASP A 132 8.67 -7.77 -12.32
C ASP A 132 9.37 -7.89 -13.67
N GLY A 133 9.54 -9.12 -14.16
CA GLY A 133 10.33 -9.43 -15.36
C GLY A 133 11.85 -9.32 -15.20
N SER A 134 12.38 -8.88 -14.06
CA SER A 134 13.83 -8.83 -13.81
C SER A 134 14.38 -10.15 -13.27
N LYS A 135 15.64 -10.46 -13.63
CA LYS A 135 16.44 -11.55 -13.05
C LYS A 135 17.24 -11.10 -11.82
N GLU A 136 17.34 -9.80 -11.58
CA GLU A 136 18.13 -9.22 -10.49
C GLU A 136 17.32 -9.17 -9.20
N SER A 137 17.92 -9.57 -8.07
CA SER A 137 17.26 -9.56 -6.77
C SER A 137 18.17 -9.09 -5.65
N PHE A 138 17.60 -8.45 -4.64
CA PHE A 138 18.29 -7.69 -3.60
C PHE A 138 17.77 -8.07 -2.21
N ASP A 139 18.64 -8.11 -1.20
CA ASP A 139 18.27 -8.33 0.21
C ASP A 139 17.54 -7.12 0.84
N CYS A 140 17.52 -5.97 0.17
CA CYS A 140 16.88 -4.76 0.64
C CYS A 140 16.26 -3.97 -0.52
N LEU A 141 14.99 -3.58 -0.35
CA LEU A 141 14.23 -2.76 -1.30
C LEU A 141 14.98 -1.50 -1.76
N PHE A 142 15.70 -0.82 -0.85
CA PHE A 142 16.38 0.42 -1.20
C PHE A 142 17.66 0.21 -2.00
N LYS A 143 18.33 -0.95 -1.87
CA LYS A 143 19.45 -1.32 -2.77
C LYS A 143 18.93 -1.58 -4.19
N LEU A 144 17.76 -2.19 -4.35
CA LEU A 144 17.08 -2.35 -5.64
C LEU A 144 16.82 -0.99 -6.29
N LEU A 145 16.32 0.00 -5.52
CA LEU A 145 16.07 1.35 -6.04
C LEU A 145 17.39 2.05 -6.43
N GLU A 146 18.41 2.03 -5.57
CA GLU A 146 19.73 2.61 -5.88
C GLU A 146 20.37 1.99 -7.13
N HIS A 147 20.21 0.68 -7.34
CA HIS A 147 20.70 -0.02 -8.53
C HIS A 147 20.03 0.48 -9.81
N TYR A 148 18.69 0.55 -9.83
CA TYR A 148 17.97 1.04 -11.02
C TYR A 148 18.13 2.54 -11.27
N ILE A 149 18.38 3.35 -10.23
CA ILE A 149 18.77 4.77 -10.36
C ILE A 149 20.19 4.92 -10.92
N SER A 150 21.12 4.08 -10.46
CA SER A 150 22.52 4.08 -10.94
C SER A 150 22.70 3.41 -12.30
N SER A 151 21.65 2.78 -12.83
CA SER A 151 21.72 2.01 -14.08
C SER A 151 21.97 2.92 -15.30
N PRO A 152 22.80 2.51 -16.29
CA PRO A 152 23.05 3.31 -17.49
C PRO A 152 21.78 3.64 -18.30
N ARG A 153 20.73 2.82 -18.16
CA ARG A 153 19.42 3.00 -18.80
C ARG A 153 18.56 4.07 -18.12
N LYS A 154 18.94 4.58 -16.93
CA LYS A 154 18.24 5.65 -16.20
C LYS A 154 16.73 5.45 -16.07
N VAL A 155 16.30 4.19 -15.87
CA VAL A 155 14.88 3.81 -15.77
C VAL A 155 14.21 4.52 -14.58
N LEU A 156 14.96 4.68 -13.48
CA LEU A 156 14.62 5.57 -12.38
C LEU A 156 15.66 6.69 -12.36
N VAL A 157 15.25 7.92 -12.05
CA VAL A 157 16.13 9.10 -11.96
C VAL A 157 15.86 9.90 -10.70
N THR A 158 14.61 10.31 -10.45
CA THR A 158 14.27 11.20 -9.34
C THR A 158 13.00 10.78 -8.59
N PRO A 159 13.02 10.71 -7.25
CA PRO A 159 11.85 10.34 -6.47
C PRO A 159 10.85 11.50 -6.31
N LEU A 160 9.60 11.29 -6.72
CA LEU A 160 8.47 12.18 -6.44
C LEU A 160 8.08 12.08 -4.97
N ARG A 161 8.69 12.94 -4.15
CA ARG A 161 8.43 13.08 -2.72
C ARG A 161 7.10 13.80 -2.45
N LYS A 162 6.40 13.40 -1.38
CA LYS A 162 5.19 14.05 -0.83
C LYS A 162 5.44 15.52 -0.51
N VAL A 163 6.59 15.82 0.08
CA VAL A 163 7.12 17.17 0.32
C VAL A 163 8.34 17.35 -0.58
N ARG A 164 8.31 18.37 -1.45
CA ARG A 164 9.38 18.59 -2.46
C ARG A 164 10.70 19.05 -1.84
N VAL A 165 10.64 19.90 -0.82
CA VAL A 165 11.82 20.40 -0.09
C VAL A 165 12.19 19.40 1.00
N GLN A 166 13.38 18.81 0.91
CA GLN A 166 13.91 17.93 1.96
C GLN A 166 14.44 18.74 3.16
N PRO A 167 14.31 18.25 4.40
CA PRO A 167 15.04 18.78 5.54
C PRO A 167 16.55 18.78 5.31
N LEU A 168 17.26 19.81 5.80
CA LEU A 168 18.72 19.92 5.64
C LEU A 168 19.47 18.67 6.14
N GLN A 169 18.99 18.06 7.23
CA GLN A 169 19.55 16.82 7.77
C GLN A 169 19.52 15.66 6.75
N GLU A 170 18.44 15.51 5.96
CA GLU A 170 18.39 14.49 4.90
C GLU A 170 19.37 14.78 3.77
N LEU A 171 19.49 16.04 3.36
CA LEU A 171 20.42 16.47 2.31
C LEU A 171 21.88 16.20 2.74
N CYS A 172 22.22 16.54 3.98
CA CYS A 172 23.50 16.20 4.59
C CYS A 172 23.72 14.68 4.64
N ARG A 173 22.76 13.89 5.14
CA ARG A 173 22.84 12.43 5.20
C ARG A 173 23.06 11.81 3.82
N LYS A 174 22.29 12.22 2.82
CA LYS A 174 22.40 11.77 1.42
C LYS A 174 23.78 12.09 0.82
N SER A 175 24.29 13.29 1.07
CA SER A 175 25.63 13.70 0.64
C SER A 175 26.73 12.86 1.33
N ILE A 176 26.66 12.70 2.65
CA ILE A 176 27.63 11.91 3.42
C ILE A 176 27.64 10.44 2.98
N VAL A 177 26.47 9.80 2.82
CA VAL A 177 26.38 8.40 2.36
C VAL A 177 26.90 8.25 0.93
N LYS A 178 26.70 9.25 0.06
CA LYS A 178 27.24 9.25 -1.31
C LYS A 178 28.77 9.36 -1.35
N THR A 179 29.36 10.18 -0.49
CA THR A 179 30.82 10.42 -0.48
C THR A 179 31.61 9.34 0.29
N PHE A 180 31.09 8.83 1.40
CA PHE A 180 31.81 7.87 2.25
C PHE A 180 31.41 6.40 2.04
N GLY A 181 30.25 6.13 1.43
CA GLY A 181 29.66 4.79 1.41
C GLY A 181 28.97 4.43 2.73
N ARG A 182 28.07 3.45 2.68
CA ARG A 182 27.25 3.03 3.84
C ARG A 182 28.05 2.21 4.86
N GLU A 183 29.10 1.57 4.38
CA GLU A 183 30.03 0.71 5.09
C GLU A 183 31.05 1.48 5.93
N ASN A 184 31.42 2.71 5.54
CA ASN A 184 32.38 3.54 6.30
C ASN A 184 31.73 4.50 7.31
N LEU A 185 30.40 4.54 7.44
CA LEU A 185 29.69 5.50 8.32
C LEU A 185 30.13 5.43 9.79
N SER A 186 30.62 4.27 10.25
CA SER A 186 31.20 4.07 11.58
C SER A 186 32.51 4.85 11.81
N ARG A 187 33.29 5.06 10.75
CA ARG A 187 34.65 5.66 10.78
C ARG A 187 34.64 7.19 10.76
N ILE A 188 33.53 7.81 10.39
CA ILE A 188 33.39 9.28 10.30
C ILE A 188 33.53 9.90 11.72
N PRO A 189 34.23 11.03 11.90
CA PRO A 189 34.36 11.70 13.21
C PRO A 189 33.08 12.48 13.59
N LEU A 190 32.02 11.73 13.91
CA LEU A 190 30.73 12.25 14.38
C LEU A 190 30.35 11.63 15.74
N ASN A 191 29.51 12.34 16.49
CA ASN A 191 28.93 11.81 17.73
C ASN A 191 27.98 10.61 17.47
N PRO A 192 27.68 9.77 18.47
CA PRO A 192 26.86 8.57 18.29
C PRO A 192 25.48 8.85 17.70
N VAL A 193 24.78 9.89 18.17
CA VAL A 193 23.43 10.27 17.70
C VAL A 193 23.42 10.57 16.20
N LEU A 194 24.41 11.30 15.70
CA LEU A 194 24.54 11.57 14.27
C LEU A 194 24.96 10.31 13.49
N LYS A 195 25.81 9.44 14.04
CA LYS A 195 26.12 8.15 13.40
C LYS A 195 24.87 7.28 13.27
N ASP A 196 24.02 7.24 14.29
CA ASP A 196 22.79 6.44 14.26
C ASP A 196 21.72 7.06 13.35
N TYR A 197 21.64 8.38 13.26
CA TYR A 197 20.87 9.06 12.21
C TYR A 197 21.35 8.68 10.80
N LEU A 198 22.66 8.65 10.53
CA LEU A 198 23.19 8.19 9.24
C LEU A 198 22.87 6.70 8.97
N LYS A 199 22.97 5.83 9.99
CA LYS A 199 22.62 4.40 9.89
C LYS A 199 21.12 4.13 9.72
N SER A 200 20.25 5.05 10.14
CA SER A 200 18.78 4.87 10.04
C SER A 200 18.30 4.76 8.60
N PHE A 201 18.91 5.54 7.69
CA PHE A 201 18.65 5.51 6.25
C PHE A 201 19.97 5.67 5.47
N PRO A 202 20.77 4.59 5.33
CA PRO A 202 22.10 4.62 4.75
C PRO A 202 22.02 4.36 3.23
N PHE A 203 21.30 5.25 2.54
CA PHE A 203 21.03 5.20 1.10
C PHE A 203 21.21 6.59 0.45
N GLN A 204 21.58 6.62 -0.83
CA GLN A 204 21.87 7.83 -1.61
C GLN A 204 20.63 8.48 -2.28
N ILE A 205 19.43 8.10 -1.86
CA ILE A 205 18.12 8.36 -2.50
C ILE A 205 17.26 9.40 -1.76
#